data_AF-A0A101XLL8-F1
#
_entry.id   AF-A0A101XLL8-F1
#
_cell.length_a   1.000
_cell.length_b   1.000
_cell.length_c   1.000
_cell.angle_alpha   90.00
_cell.angle_beta   90.00
_cell.angle_gamma   90.00
#
_symmetry.space_group_name_H-M   'P 1'
#
loop_
_entity.id
_entity.type
_entity.pdbx_description
1 polymer ?
#
loop_
_entity_poly.entity_id
_entity_poly.type
_entity_poly.pdbx_seq_one_letter_code
_entity_poly.pdbx_strand_id
1 'polypeptide(L)'
;LHGRAIPYAMGVKLADPGLEVVVNGGDGDLLGIGVGHFVSAGRYNVDMTIILHNNGVYGLTKGQASPTLPRNVKTKALPKPNIKDALNPIVLALASGYTFVARSYAYDTRHLKEVIKAAIRHKGLALVDVLQPCPTYNDINTKEWYEKRIRKLEDEKWDPVVKDPKEADEKKFRAMEKANEWGDRIYVGIFYQNEHVPTYEERMLSRISNYLELPPAKQAIEADGYSLTVIDSILEKRRVV
;
A
#
# COMPACT_ATOMS: atom_id res chain seq x y z
N LEU A 1 16.54 -0.27 -3.16
CA LEU A 1 16.38 -0.41 -4.63
C LEU A 1 15.10 0.29 -5.06
N HIS A 2 15.12 1.03 -6.17
CA HIS A 2 13.96 1.80 -6.64
C HIS A 2 12.81 0.87 -7.05
N GLY A 3 11.61 1.08 -6.48
CA GLY A 3 10.40 0.31 -6.73
C GLY A 3 10.40 -1.10 -6.17
N ARG A 4 11.27 -1.41 -5.19
CA ARG A 4 11.40 -2.77 -4.62
C ARG A 4 11.09 -2.84 -3.13
N ALA A 5 10.62 -1.77 -2.50
CA ALA A 5 10.31 -1.82 -1.07
C ALA A 5 9.22 -2.88 -0.74
N ILE A 6 8.18 -2.98 -1.57
CA ILE A 6 7.08 -3.95 -1.42
C ILE A 6 7.57 -5.41 -1.42
N PRO A 7 8.29 -5.92 -2.44
CA PRO A 7 8.72 -7.32 -2.44
C PRO A 7 9.68 -7.65 -1.28
N TYR A 8 10.54 -6.71 -0.86
CA TYR A 8 11.37 -6.89 0.33
C TYR A 8 10.52 -6.99 1.60
N ALA A 9 9.56 -6.08 1.78
CA ALA A 9 8.67 -6.07 2.92
C ALA A 9 7.82 -7.35 3.02
N MET A 10 7.30 -7.84 1.89
CA MET A 10 6.59 -9.13 1.86
C MET A 10 7.51 -10.27 2.30
N GLY A 11 8.75 -10.32 1.82
CA GLY A 11 9.72 -11.33 2.27
C GLY A 11 9.97 -11.28 3.77
N VAL A 12 10.13 -10.08 4.33
CA VAL A 12 10.31 -9.86 5.78
C VAL A 12 9.09 -10.34 6.56
N LYS A 13 7.89 -9.87 6.21
CA LYS A 13 6.66 -10.22 6.92
C LYS A 13 6.33 -11.71 6.82
N LEU A 14 6.62 -12.36 5.68
CA LEU A 14 6.35 -13.80 5.51
C LEU A 14 7.43 -14.69 6.13
N ALA A 15 8.64 -14.18 6.34
CA ALA A 15 9.68 -14.90 7.08
C ALA A 15 9.44 -14.83 8.59
N ASP A 16 8.98 -13.67 9.09
CA ASP A 16 8.59 -13.47 10.49
C ASP A 16 7.29 -12.65 10.60
N PRO A 17 6.12 -13.31 10.66
CA PRO A 17 4.82 -12.63 10.75
C PRO A 17 4.63 -11.86 12.06
N GLY A 18 5.49 -12.07 13.06
CA GLY A 18 5.48 -11.32 14.32
C GLY A 18 6.03 -9.90 14.22
N LEU A 19 6.67 -9.55 13.10
CA LEU A 19 7.15 -8.19 12.85
C LEU A 19 6.04 -7.27 12.36
N GLU A 20 6.07 -6.04 12.85
CA GLU A 20 5.29 -4.93 12.29
C GLU A 20 6.05 -4.35 11.09
N VAL A 21 5.46 -4.44 9.89
CA VAL A 21 6.14 -4.09 8.64
C VAL A 21 5.46 -2.91 7.98
N VAL A 22 6.22 -1.82 7.84
CA VAL A 22 5.74 -0.58 7.20
C VAL A 22 6.66 -0.20 6.04
N VAL A 23 6.05 -0.04 4.87
CA VAL A 23 6.71 0.42 3.65
C VAL A 23 6.51 1.92 3.49
N ASN A 24 7.60 2.66 3.25
CA ASN A 24 7.55 4.06 2.84
C ASN A 24 8.14 4.19 1.44
N GLY A 25 7.40 4.78 0.50
CA GLY A 25 7.90 5.02 -0.85
C GLY A 25 7.23 6.19 -1.55
N GLY A 26 7.97 6.85 -2.44
CA GLY A 26 7.44 7.93 -3.30
C GLY A 26 6.39 7.42 -4.28
N ASP A 27 5.51 8.30 -4.74
CA ASP A 27 4.61 8.06 -5.87
C ASP A 27 5.34 7.53 -7.12
N GLY A 28 6.48 8.11 -7.46
CA GLY A 28 7.34 7.62 -8.53
C GLY A 28 7.97 6.24 -8.28
N ASP A 29 8.30 5.94 -7.03
CA ASP A 29 8.89 4.65 -6.62
C ASP A 29 7.86 3.53 -6.70
N LEU A 30 6.70 3.71 -6.05
CA LEU A 30 5.71 2.66 -5.87
C LEU A 30 4.72 2.56 -7.04
N LEU A 31 4.42 3.66 -7.74
CA LEU A 31 3.45 3.68 -8.85
C LEU A 31 4.10 3.86 -10.23
N GLY A 32 5.41 4.14 -10.27
CA GLY A 32 6.19 4.13 -11.49
C GLY A 32 6.83 2.77 -11.69
N ILE A 33 8.12 2.65 -11.34
CA ILE A 33 8.88 1.41 -11.48
C ILE A 33 8.36 0.27 -10.58
N GLY A 34 7.71 0.58 -9.46
CA GLY A 34 7.18 -0.38 -8.49
C GLY A 34 5.77 -0.87 -8.77
N VAL A 35 5.08 -0.34 -9.80
CA VAL A 35 3.62 -0.53 -9.95
C VAL A 35 3.20 -2.00 -10.08
N GLY A 36 4.02 -2.84 -10.71
CA GLY A 36 3.73 -4.27 -10.81
C GLY A 36 3.68 -4.95 -9.44
N HIS A 37 4.59 -4.57 -8.53
CA HIS A 37 4.58 -5.08 -7.15
C HIS A 37 3.44 -4.48 -6.34
N PHE A 38 3.12 -3.20 -6.54
CA PHE A 38 1.99 -2.53 -5.90
C PHE A 38 0.67 -3.25 -6.20
N VAL A 39 0.41 -3.53 -7.49
CA VAL A 39 -0.79 -4.27 -7.92
C VAL A 39 -0.77 -5.71 -7.42
N SER A 40 0.39 -6.37 -7.49
CA SER A 40 0.51 -7.76 -7.05
C SER A 40 0.24 -7.92 -5.56
N ALA A 41 0.72 -6.98 -4.73
CA ALA A 41 0.55 -7.02 -3.27
C ALA A 41 -0.91 -7.13 -2.84
N GLY A 42 -1.83 -6.41 -3.52
CA GLY A 42 -3.26 -6.45 -3.23
C GLY A 42 -3.86 -7.87 -3.34
N ARG A 43 -3.33 -8.72 -4.23
CA ARG A 43 -3.77 -10.12 -4.37
C ARG A 43 -3.36 -10.99 -3.20
N TYR A 44 -2.18 -10.71 -2.63
CA TYR A 44 -1.66 -11.48 -1.49
C TYR A 44 -2.39 -11.10 -0.20
N ASN A 45 -2.67 -9.81 0.01
CA ASN A 45 -3.20 -9.29 1.27
C ASN A 45 -2.29 -9.64 2.47
N VAL A 46 -0.97 -9.47 2.30
CA VAL A 46 0.01 -9.60 3.39
C VAL A 46 -0.26 -8.50 4.42
N ASP A 47 -0.18 -8.85 5.70
CA ASP A 47 -0.44 -7.95 6.82
C ASP A 47 0.70 -6.92 7.00
N MET A 48 0.59 -5.80 6.28
CA MET A 48 1.58 -4.73 6.29
C MET A 48 0.98 -3.41 5.81
N THR A 49 1.61 -2.30 6.19
CA THR A 49 1.16 -0.95 5.79
C THR A 49 2.08 -0.34 4.74
N ILE A 50 1.50 0.21 3.67
CA ILE A 50 2.19 1.01 2.65
C ILE A 50 1.81 2.48 2.81
N ILE A 51 2.81 3.32 3.07
CA ILE A 51 2.70 4.77 3.10
C ILE A 51 3.29 5.32 1.80
N LEU A 52 2.39 5.85 0.96
CA LEU A 52 2.72 6.43 -0.33
C LEU A 52 2.92 7.94 -0.19
N HIS A 53 4.12 8.39 -0.49
CA HIS A 53 4.55 9.78 -0.44
C HIS A 53 4.20 10.47 -1.77
N ASN A 54 2.99 11.03 -1.87
CA ASN A 54 2.41 11.57 -3.11
C ASN A 54 2.61 13.09 -3.24
N ASN A 55 3.65 13.49 -3.96
CA ASN A 55 4.02 14.89 -4.18
C ASN A 55 3.94 15.34 -5.65
N GLY A 56 3.57 14.43 -6.57
CA GLY A 56 3.44 14.68 -8.00
C GLY A 56 4.77 14.73 -8.76
N VAL A 57 5.92 14.51 -8.11
CA VAL A 57 7.23 14.70 -8.74
C VAL A 57 8.31 13.75 -8.21
N TYR A 58 9.27 13.39 -9.05
CA TYR A 58 10.50 12.74 -8.62
C TYR A 58 11.45 13.76 -7.98
N GLY A 59 11.21 14.10 -6.71
CA GLY A 59 11.95 15.17 -6.01
C GLY A 59 13.46 14.95 -5.97
N LEU A 60 13.91 13.73 -5.65
CA LEU A 60 15.34 13.42 -5.53
C LEU A 60 16.10 13.56 -6.85
N THR A 61 15.44 13.32 -8.00
CA THR A 61 16.05 13.40 -9.33
C THR A 61 15.79 14.73 -10.05
N LYS A 62 15.41 15.78 -9.30
CA LYS A 62 15.16 17.15 -9.78
C LYS A 62 13.80 17.42 -10.43
N GLY A 63 12.74 16.72 -10.01
CA GLY A 63 11.36 17.19 -10.17
C GLY A 63 10.66 16.78 -11.46
N GLN A 64 11.07 15.69 -12.12
CA GLN A 64 10.32 15.12 -13.24
C GLN A 64 8.90 14.71 -12.79
N ALA A 65 7.94 14.69 -13.72
CA ALA A 65 6.55 14.33 -13.42
C ALA A 65 6.44 12.90 -12.89
N SER A 66 5.89 12.71 -11.68
CA SER A 66 5.56 11.38 -11.16
C SER A 66 4.27 10.85 -11.83
N PRO A 67 3.92 9.57 -11.62
CA PRO A 67 2.68 8.99 -12.14
C PRO A 67 1.40 9.62 -11.61
N THR A 68 1.44 10.40 -10.53
CA THR A 68 0.24 11.06 -9.96
C THR A 68 0.05 12.49 -10.48
N LEU A 69 0.99 13.02 -11.25
CA LEU A 69 0.87 14.35 -11.83
C LEU A 69 -0.07 14.34 -13.04
N PRO A 70 -1.15 15.15 -13.08
CA PRO A 70 -2.08 15.15 -14.21
C PRO A 70 -1.44 15.58 -15.52
N ARG A 71 -2.03 15.14 -16.64
CA ARG A 71 -1.67 15.61 -17.98
C ARG A 71 -1.89 17.12 -18.10
N ASN A 72 -1.08 17.77 -18.92
CA ASN A 72 -1.05 19.21 -19.16
C ASN A 72 -0.64 20.07 -17.96
N VAL A 73 -0.41 19.49 -16.78
CA VAL A 73 0.17 20.22 -15.64
C VAL A 73 1.66 20.45 -15.91
N LYS A 74 2.10 21.70 -15.73
CA LYS A 74 3.51 22.11 -15.89
C LYS A 74 3.99 22.74 -14.60
N THR A 75 4.61 21.95 -13.72
CA THR A 75 5.32 22.48 -12.55
C THR A 75 6.57 23.25 -13.01
N LYS A 76 7.13 24.10 -12.14
CA LYS A 76 8.37 24.86 -12.42
C LYS A 76 9.56 23.98 -12.83
N ALA A 77 9.59 22.72 -12.40
CA ALA A 77 10.64 21.77 -12.74
C ALA A 77 10.52 21.21 -14.18
N LEU A 78 9.35 21.32 -14.81
CA LEU A 78 9.09 20.75 -16.13
C LEU A 78 9.33 21.78 -17.25
N PRO A 79 10.12 21.45 -18.29
CA PRO A 79 10.33 22.35 -19.42
C PRO A 79 9.07 22.51 -20.28
N LYS A 80 8.22 21.47 -20.34
CA LYS A 80 6.97 21.42 -21.08
C LYS A 80 5.87 20.79 -20.22
N PRO A 81 4.59 21.04 -20.49
CA PRO A 81 3.49 20.38 -19.80
C PRO A 81 3.64 18.85 -19.81
N ASN A 82 3.25 18.19 -18.71
CA ASN A 82 3.26 16.74 -18.64
C ASN A 82 2.36 16.14 -19.73
N ILE A 83 2.88 15.15 -20.46
CA ILE A 83 2.17 14.50 -21.58
C ILE A 83 1.44 13.22 -21.16
N LYS A 84 1.65 12.75 -19.92
CA LYS A 84 1.09 11.49 -19.41
C LYS A 84 -0.13 11.78 -18.52
N ASP A 85 -1.15 10.93 -18.61
CA ASP A 85 -2.27 10.97 -17.67
C ASP A 85 -1.85 10.44 -16.28
N ALA A 86 -2.56 10.90 -15.26
CA ALA A 86 -2.28 10.52 -13.88
C ALA A 86 -2.94 9.18 -13.53
N LEU A 87 -2.25 8.42 -12.69
CA LEU A 87 -2.82 7.30 -11.95
C LEU A 87 -3.46 7.81 -10.66
N ASN A 88 -4.65 7.30 -10.34
CA ASN A 88 -5.28 7.50 -9.04
C ASN A 88 -4.87 6.37 -8.09
N PRO A 89 -4.04 6.64 -7.05
CA PRO A 89 -3.52 5.59 -6.17
C PRO A 89 -4.62 4.80 -5.45
N ILE A 90 -5.69 5.50 -5.04
CA ILE A 90 -6.82 4.92 -4.30
C ILE A 90 -7.60 3.96 -5.19
N VAL A 91 -7.95 4.39 -6.40
CA VAL A 91 -8.67 3.52 -7.37
C VAL A 91 -7.82 2.32 -7.77
N LEU A 92 -6.52 2.52 -8.03
CA LEU A 92 -5.62 1.43 -8.37
C LEU A 92 -5.52 0.42 -7.23
N ALA A 93 -5.42 0.87 -5.99
CA ALA A 93 -5.37 -0.01 -4.81
C ALA A 93 -6.66 -0.82 -4.65
N LEU A 94 -7.83 -0.16 -4.72
CA LEU A 94 -9.13 -0.81 -4.64
C LEU A 94 -9.31 -1.85 -5.75
N ALA A 95 -8.92 -1.51 -6.98
CA ALA A 95 -8.95 -2.44 -8.13
C ALA A 95 -7.95 -3.60 -7.99
N SER A 96 -6.84 -3.39 -7.28
CA SER A 96 -5.80 -4.41 -7.04
C SER A 96 -6.12 -5.35 -5.88
N GLY A 97 -7.16 -5.06 -5.08
CA GLY A 97 -7.59 -5.90 -3.96
C GLY A 97 -7.05 -5.49 -2.59
N TYR A 98 -6.59 -4.24 -2.41
CA TYR A 98 -6.24 -3.73 -1.09
C TYR A 98 -7.47 -3.75 -0.18
N THR A 99 -7.27 -4.15 1.08
CA THR A 99 -8.35 -4.35 2.06
C THR A 99 -8.48 -3.17 3.01
N PHE A 100 -7.47 -2.31 3.10
CA PHE A 100 -7.58 -0.98 3.70
C PHE A 100 -7.01 0.07 2.76
N VAL A 101 -7.79 1.11 2.49
CA VAL A 101 -7.39 2.20 1.59
C VAL A 101 -7.79 3.53 2.19
N ALA A 102 -6.81 4.40 2.41
CA ALA A 102 -7.00 5.73 2.95
C ALA A 102 -6.17 6.78 2.20
N ARG A 103 -6.60 8.04 2.28
CA ARG A 103 -5.81 9.19 1.87
C ARG A 103 -5.70 10.16 3.05
N SER A 104 -4.54 10.76 3.26
CA SER A 104 -4.39 11.82 4.26
C SER A 104 -3.45 12.90 3.75
N TYR A 105 -3.21 13.92 4.58
CA TYR A 105 -2.48 15.12 4.19
C TYR A 105 -1.36 15.43 5.16
N ALA A 106 -0.16 15.66 4.63
CA ALA A 106 1.05 15.84 5.44
C ALA A 106 0.98 17.02 6.42
N TYR A 107 0.24 18.09 6.10
CA TYR A 107 0.10 19.24 7.00
C TYR A 107 -1.07 19.12 8.00
N ASP A 108 -1.96 18.13 7.88
CA ASP A 108 -2.89 17.73 8.95
C ASP A 108 -2.31 16.54 9.72
N THR A 109 -1.28 16.83 10.52
CA THR A 109 -0.47 15.80 11.21
C THR A 109 -1.29 14.96 12.20
N ARG A 110 -2.32 15.55 12.82
CA ARG A 110 -3.21 14.83 13.75
C ARG A 110 -4.04 13.81 13.00
N HIS A 111 -4.65 14.21 11.89
CA HIS A 111 -5.42 13.31 11.04
C HIS A 111 -4.53 12.22 10.44
N LEU A 112 -3.37 12.59 9.87
CA LEU A 112 -2.41 11.63 9.30
C LEU A 112 -1.95 10.59 10.33
N LYS A 113 -1.62 11.00 11.55
CA LYS A 113 -1.23 10.09 12.62
C LYS A 113 -2.34 9.08 12.95
N GLU A 114 -3.59 9.52 13.03
CA GLU A 114 -4.71 8.59 13.31
C GLU A 114 -4.98 7.64 12.14
N VAL A 115 -4.90 8.12 10.89
CA VAL A 115 -5.02 7.26 9.70
C VAL A 115 -3.89 6.21 9.64
N ILE A 116 -2.65 6.58 9.91
CA ILE A 116 -1.52 5.63 9.95
C ILE A 116 -1.72 4.59 11.06
N LYS A 117 -2.17 5.00 12.25
CA LYS A 117 -2.49 4.06 13.34
C LYS A 117 -3.58 3.08 12.94
N ALA A 118 -4.62 3.54 12.23
CA ALA A 118 -5.68 2.68 11.73
C ALA A 118 -5.15 1.69 10.67
N ALA A 119 -4.29 2.16 9.76
CA ALA A 119 -3.66 1.31 8.74
C ALA A 119 -2.78 0.21 9.35
N ILE A 120 -1.97 0.54 10.36
CA ILE A 120 -1.11 -0.42 11.07
C ILE A 120 -1.94 -1.47 11.83
N ARG A 121 -3.08 -1.07 12.39
CA ARG A 121 -3.95 -1.99 13.14
C ARG A 121 -4.85 -2.84 12.25
N HIS A 122 -5.01 -2.46 10.99
CA HIS A 122 -5.85 -3.18 10.05
C HIS A 122 -5.21 -4.53 9.75
N LYS A 123 -6.01 -5.59 9.86
CA LYS A 123 -5.56 -6.94 9.54
C LYS A 123 -5.51 -7.16 8.02
N GLY A 124 -4.34 -7.04 7.42
CA GLY A 124 -4.10 -7.21 5.99
C GLY A 124 -3.38 -6.04 5.35
N LEU A 125 -3.44 -5.96 4.02
CA LEU A 125 -2.67 -4.96 3.29
C LEU A 125 -3.37 -3.59 3.31
N ALA A 126 -2.70 -2.61 3.92
CA ALA A 126 -3.17 -1.25 4.03
C ALA A 126 -2.39 -0.28 3.14
N LEU A 127 -3.11 0.64 2.47
CA LEU A 127 -2.54 1.80 1.79
C LEU A 127 -2.94 3.10 2.47
N VAL A 128 -1.97 3.97 2.69
CA VAL A 128 -2.16 5.39 3.02
C VAL A 128 -1.52 6.24 1.92
N ASP A 129 -2.34 6.84 1.06
CA ASP A 129 -1.94 7.88 0.09
C ASP A 129 -1.76 9.22 0.83
N VAL A 130 -0.52 9.65 1.04
CA VAL A 130 -0.22 10.90 1.74
C VAL A 130 -0.01 12.00 0.70
N LEU A 131 -0.99 12.89 0.58
CA LEU A 131 -0.83 14.15 -0.15
C LEU A 131 0.25 14.98 0.56
N GLN A 132 1.39 15.20 -0.10
CA GLN A 132 2.52 15.88 0.52
C GLN A 132 3.15 16.91 -0.43
N PRO A 133 3.05 18.22 -0.14
CA PRO A 133 3.64 19.26 -0.98
C PRO A 133 5.17 19.13 -1.12
N CYS A 134 5.69 19.36 -2.34
CA CYS A 134 7.12 19.47 -2.61
C CYS A 134 7.47 20.91 -3.03
N PRO A 135 7.78 21.81 -2.07
CA PRO A 135 7.97 23.24 -2.35
C PRO A 135 9.12 23.51 -3.32
N THR A 136 10.11 22.61 -3.39
CA THR A 136 11.28 22.76 -4.27
C THR A 136 10.95 22.58 -5.75
N TYR A 137 9.97 21.74 -6.12
CA TYR A 137 9.74 21.35 -7.52
C TYR A 137 8.29 21.37 -7.99
N ASN A 138 7.32 21.13 -7.12
CA ASN A 138 5.89 21.21 -7.43
C ASN A 138 5.30 22.46 -6.78
N ASP A 139 5.30 23.55 -7.53
CA ASP A 139 4.76 24.87 -7.17
C ASP A 139 3.25 25.01 -7.44
N ILE A 140 2.59 23.93 -7.88
CA ILE A 140 1.15 23.92 -8.17
C ILE A 140 0.39 23.32 -6.99
N ASN A 141 0.73 22.09 -6.61
CA ASN A 141 0.09 21.40 -5.49
C ASN A 141 0.74 21.80 -4.16
N THR A 142 0.62 23.09 -3.82
CA THR A 142 1.19 23.67 -2.60
C THR A 142 0.34 23.39 -1.37
N LYS A 143 0.85 23.79 -0.20
CA LYS A 143 0.10 23.73 1.05
C LYS A 143 -1.25 24.45 0.95
N GLU A 144 -1.23 25.69 0.48
CA GLU A 144 -2.41 26.56 0.35
C GLU A 144 -3.38 26.00 -0.70
N TRP A 145 -2.87 25.31 -1.72
CA TRP A 145 -3.70 24.68 -2.74
C TRP A 145 -4.54 23.55 -2.13
N TYR A 146 -3.91 22.66 -1.35
CA TYR A 146 -4.59 21.54 -0.69
C TYR A 146 -5.53 22.00 0.42
N GLU A 147 -5.13 22.94 1.28
CA GLU A 147 -5.94 23.40 2.42
C GLU A 147 -7.32 23.95 1.99
N LYS A 148 -7.41 24.54 0.79
CA LYS A 148 -8.68 25.04 0.24
C LYS A 148 -9.61 23.92 -0.24
N ARG A 149 -9.05 22.76 -0.60
CA ARG A 149 -9.72 21.70 -1.37
C ARG A 149 -10.02 20.44 -0.57
N ILE A 150 -9.25 20.18 0.48
CA ILE A 150 -9.41 18.97 1.28
C ILE A 150 -10.76 18.96 2.00
N ARG A 151 -11.44 17.81 1.98
CA ARG A 151 -12.65 17.50 2.75
C ARG A 151 -12.46 16.16 3.44
N LYS A 152 -12.86 16.05 4.70
CA LYS A 152 -12.75 14.80 5.47
C LYS A 152 -13.98 13.95 5.20
N LEU A 153 -13.77 12.67 4.92
CA LEU A 153 -14.86 11.71 4.76
C LEU A 153 -15.60 11.51 6.08
N GLU A 154 -14.91 11.67 7.21
CA GLU A 154 -15.48 11.57 8.57
C GLU A 154 -16.56 12.63 8.84
N ASP A 155 -16.54 13.76 8.13
CA ASP A 155 -17.54 14.82 8.24
C ASP A 155 -18.76 14.55 7.33
N GLU A 156 -18.62 13.62 6.38
CA GLU A 156 -19.71 13.09 5.57
C GLU A 156 -20.34 11.90 6.32
N LYS A 157 -21.60 11.55 6.04
CA LYS A 157 -22.21 10.30 6.57
C LYS A 157 -21.58 9.08 5.88
N TRP A 158 -20.29 8.86 6.12
CA TRP A 158 -19.44 7.89 5.46
C TRP A 158 -19.13 6.73 6.39
N ASP A 159 -19.36 5.51 5.91
CA ASP A 159 -19.01 4.28 6.62
C ASP A 159 -18.12 3.42 5.71
N PRO A 160 -16.79 3.42 5.91
CA PRO A 160 -15.86 2.67 5.05
C PRO A 160 -15.74 1.20 5.42
N VAL A 161 -16.26 0.79 6.59
CA VAL A 161 -15.98 -0.53 7.17
C VAL A 161 -16.98 -1.56 6.65
N VAL A 162 -16.47 -2.64 6.07
CA VAL A 162 -17.25 -3.83 5.69
C VAL A 162 -17.50 -4.66 6.96
N LYS A 163 -18.75 -4.64 7.42
CA LYS A 163 -19.33 -5.41 8.51
C LYS A 163 -19.91 -6.73 8.02
N ASP A 164 -20.49 -6.76 6.82
CA ASP A 164 -20.98 -7.98 6.14
C ASP A 164 -20.27 -8.14 4.78
N PRO A 165 -19.68 -9.30 4.46
CA PRO A 165 -19.03 -9.54 3.16
C PRO A 165 -19.87 -9.18 1.92
N LYS A 166 -21.21 -9.20 2.02
CA LYS A 166 -22.13 -8.84 0.93
C LYS A 166 -22.09 -7.36 0.55
N GLU A 167 -21.68 -6.48 1.46
CA GLU A 167 -21.59 -5.04 1.18
C GLU A 167 -20.22 -4.62 0.62
N ALA A 168 -19.28 -5.56 0.51
CA ALA A 168 -17.89 -5.27 0.15
C ALA A 168 -17.76 -4.58 -1.21
N ASP A 169 -18.52 -5.02 -2.22
CA ASP A 169 -18.46 -4.45 -3.57
C ASP A 169 -19.12 -3.07 -3.62
N GLU A 170 -20.28 -2.90 -2.98
CA GLU A 170 -20.97 -1.60 -2.91
C GLU A 170 -20.06 -0.54 -2.26
N LYS A 171 -19.49 -0.84 -1.09
CA LYS A 171 -18.58 0.09 -0.39
C LYS A 171 -17.34 0.39 -1.23
N LYS A 172 -16.80 -0.60 -1.94
CA LYS A 172 -15.65 -0.41 -2.84
C LYS A 172 -15.98 0.52 -4.01
N PHE A 173 -17.14 0.37 -4.64
CA PHE A 173 -17.54 1.27 -5.74
C PHE A 173 -17.78 2.69 -5.27
N ARG A 174 -18.45 2.88 -4.12
CA ARG A 174 -18.62 4.21 -3.50
C ARG A 174 -17.27 4.83 -3.14
N ALA A 175 -16.34 4.03 -2.64
CA ALA A 175 -14.97 4.48 -2.36
C ALA A 175 -14.25 4.96 -3.62
N MET A 176 -14.40 4.24 -4.74
CA MET A 176 -13.85 4.67 -6.04
C MET A 176 -14.48 5.98 -6.55
N GLU A 177 -15.79 6.14 -6.40
CA GLU A 177 -16.49 7.38 -6.75
C GLU A 177 -15.91 8.58 -5.98
N LYS A 178 -15.84 8.46 -4.64
CA LYS A 178 -15.21 9.49 -3.78
C LYS A 178 -13.75 9.75 -4.11
N ALA A 179 -13.01 8.70 -4.48
CA ALA A 179 -11.60 8.82 -4.85
C ALA A 179 -11.37 9.58 -6.16
N ASN A 180 -12.36 9.58 -7.06
CA ASN A 180 -12.30 10.28 -8.35
C ASN A 180 -12.68 11.76 -8.24
N GLU A 181 -13.30 12.20 -7.14
CA GLU A 181 -13.51 13.62 -6.89
C GLU A 181 -12.14 14.32 -6.70
N TRP A 182 -11.78 15.15 -7.67
CA TRP A 182 -10.52 15.91 -7.73
C TRP A 182 -10.75 17.28 -8.37
N GLY A 183 -9.95 18.28 -7.99
CA GLY A 183 -10.13 19.67 -8.43
C GLY A 183 -10.54 20.55 -7.25
N ASP A 184 -11.80 20.95 -7.18
CA ASP A 184 -12.28 21.84 -6.11
C ASP A 184 -12.48 21.11 -4.77
N ARG A 185 -12.70 19.80 -4.82
CA ARG A 185 -12.85 18.93 -3.64
C ARG A 185 -11.93 17.74 -3.77
N ILE A 186 -11.23 17.44 -2.67
CA ILE A 186 -10.33 16.29 -2.56
C ILE A 186 -10.62 15.62 -1.23
N TYR A 187 -11.17 14.41 -1.26
CA TYR A 187 -11.46 13.70 -0.02
C TYR A 187 -10.19 13.13 0.61
N VAL A 188 -10.13 13.22 1.93
CA VAL A 188 -9.18 12.53 2.80
C VAL A 188 -9.96 11.76 3.86
N GLY A 189 -9.33 10.77 4.47
CA GLY A 189 -9.93 9.83 5.42
C GLY A 189 -9.79 8.39 4.94
N ILE A 190 -10.46 7.49 5.62
CA ILE A 190 -10.52 6.07 5.24
C ILE A 190 -11.61 5.87 4.19
N PHE A 191 -11.22 5.39 3.01
CA PHE A 191 -12.14 5.14 1.89
C PHE A 191 -12.76 3.75 2.00
N TYR A 192 -11.98 2.76 2.43
CA TYR A 192 -12.42 1.37 2.45
C TYR A 192 -11.64 0.59 3.51
N GLN A 193 -12.34 -0.28 4.25
CA GLN A 193 -11.75 -1.21 5.20
C GLN A 193 -12.53 -2.53 5.20
N ASN A 194 -11.85 -3.65 4.96
CA ASN A 194 -12.46 -4.98 4.91
C ASN A 194 -11.54 -6.05 5.52
N GLU A 195 -11.79 -6.43 6.77
CA GLU A 195 -11.03 -7.47 7.48
C GLU A 195 -11.61 -8.89 7.32
N HIS A 196 -12.65 -9.06 6.50
CA HIS A 196 -13.22 -10.38 6.20
C HIS A 196 -12.38 -11.16 5.17
N VAL A 197 -11.49 -10.49 4.45
CA VAL A 197 -10.60 -11.13 3.48
C VAL A 197 -9.41 -11.73 4.24
N PRO A 198 -9.15 -13.04 4.16
CA PRO A 198 -8.04 -13.66 4.88
C PRO A 198 -6.72 -13.07 4.41
N THR A 199 -5.82 -12.81 5.34
CA THR A 199 -4.43 -12.40 5.07
C THR A 199 -3.66 -13.51 4.37
N TYR A 200 -2.51 -13.20 3.77
CA TYR A 200 -1.70 -14.25 3.15
C TYR A 200 -1.20 -15.27 4.19
N GLU A 201 -0.85 -14.77 5.36
CA GLU A 201 -0.40 -15.50 6.54
C GLU A 201 -1.43 -16.55 6.98
N GLU A 202 -2.71 -16.18 7.01
CA GLU A 202 -3.80 -17.11 7.31
C GLU A 202 -4.01 -18.14 6.21
N ARG A 203 -3.89 -17.73 4.93
CA ARG A 203 -3.98 -18.67 3.80
C ARG A 203 -2.86 -19.70 3.86
N MET A 204 -1.68 -19.33 4.35
CA MET A 204 -0.53 -20.24 4.50
C MET A 204 -0.81 -21.37 5.49
N LEU A 205 -1.65 -21.17 6.51
CA LEU A 205 -2.03 -22.21 7.47
C LEU A 205 -2.70 -23.43 6.82
N SER A 206 -3.36 -23.24 5.66
CA SER A 206 -3.94 -24.35 4.89
C SER A 206 -2.88 -25.28 4.25
N ARG A 207 -1.62 -24.84 4.16
CA ARG A 207 -0.50 -25.59 3.57
C ARG A 207 0.59 -25.93 4.58
N ILE A 208 0.80 -25.07 5.57
CA ILE A 208 1.80 -25.18 6.62
C ILE A 208 1.09 -24.88 7.94
N SER A 209 0.54 -25.92 8.57
CA SER A 209 -0.34 -25.78 9.74
C SER A 209 0.30 -25.09 10.94
N ASN A 210 1.62 -25.23 11.10
CA ASN A 210 2.39 -24.62 12.18
C ASN A 210 3.04 -23.27 11.79
N TYR A 211 2.68 -22.67 10.65
CA TYR A 211 3.36 -21.47 10.12
C TYR A 211 3.40 -20.29 11.10
N LEU A 212 2.31 -20.00 11.81
CA LEU A 212 2.29 -18.88 12.77
C LEU A 212 3.03 -19.19 14.09
N GLU A 213 3.15 -20.47 14.44
CA GLU A 213 3.84 -20.91 15.66
C GLU A 213 5.36 -21.00 15.43
N LEU A 214 5.76 -21.56 14.29
CA LEU A 214 7.15 -21.79 13.90
C LEU A 214 7.42 -21.27 12.47
N PRO A 215 7.35 -19.95 12.25
CA PRO A 215 7.63 -19.33 10.96
C PRO A 215 9.09 -19.53 10.55
N PRO A 216 9.45 -19.32 9.27
CA PRO A 216 10.80 -19.56 8.75
C PRO A 216 11.93 -18.95 9.60
N ALA A 217 11.75 -17.71 10.08
CA ALA A 217 12.76 -17.02 10.88
C ALA A 217 13.00 -17.63 12.28
N LYS A 218 12.10 -18.49 12.78
CA LYS A 218 12.17 -19.11 14.11
C LYS A 218 12.56 -20.59 14.07
N GLN A 219 12.74 -21.17 12.89
CA GLN A 219 13.09 -22.58 12.76
C GLN A 219 14.56 -22.83 13.12
N ALA A 220 14.80 -23.84 13.96
CA ALA A 220 16.14 -24.39 14.11
C ALA A 220 16.48 -25.22 12.87
N ILE A 221 17.49 -24.80 12.12
CA ILE A 221 17.89 -25.46 10.86
C ILE A 221 19.16 -26.30 11.00
N GLU A 222 19.93 -26.09 12.06
CA GLU A 222 21.17 -26.82 12.33
C GLU A 222 21.37 -27.08 13.83
N ALA A 223 22.16 -28.10 14.14
CA ALA A 223 22.75 -28.33 15.45
C ALA A 223 24.17 -28.88 15.25
N ASP A 224 25.14 -28.29 15.94
CA ASP A 224 26.57 -28.64 15.86
C ASP A 224 27.12 -28.62 14.40
N GLY A 225 26.60 -27.73 13.54
CA GLY A 225 27.00 -27.62 12.14
C GLY A 225 26.37 -28.67 11.22
N TYR A 226 25.46 -29.51 11.71
CA TYR A 226 24.72 -30.49 10.93
C TYR A 226 23.27 -30.04 10.71
N SER A 227 22.74 -30.28 9.51
CA SER A 227 21.35 -29.96 9.16
C SER A 227 20.36 -30.75 10.00
N LEU A 228 19.35 -30.08 10.55
CA LEU A 228 18.20 -30.71 11.22
C LEU A 228 17.09 -31.11 10.24
N THR A 229 17.22 -30.76 8.95
CA THR A 229 16.20 -31.07 7.94
C THR A 229 16.30 -32.52 7.49
N VAL A 230 15.27 -33.32 7.79
CA VAL A 230 15.17 -34.73 7.41
C VAL A 230 14.58 -34.87 6.00
N ILE A 231 15.33 -35.43 5.05
CA ILE A 231 14.93 -35.57 3.64
C ILE A 231 14.77 -37.04 3.18
N ASP A 232 14.92 -38.02 4.07
CA ASP A 232 14.93 -39.45 3.74
C ASP A 232 13.69 -39.89 2.96
N SER A 233 12.50 -39.45 3.40
CA SER A 233 11.24 -39.79 2.72
C SER A 233 11.12 -39.25 1.29
N ILE A 234 11.86 -38.19 0.95
CA ILE A 234 11.92 -37.64 -0.41
C ILE A 234 12.83 -38.51 -1.27
N LEU A 235 13.96 -38.93 -0.72
CA LEU A 235 14.95 -39.77 -1.40
C LEU A 235 14.42 -41.18 -1.66
N GLU A 236 13.71 -41.77 -0.69
CA GLU A 236 13.17 -43.12 -0.81
C GLU A 236 12.17 -43.25 -1.97
N LYS A 237 11.33 -42.23 -2.19
CA LYS A 237 10.40 -42.15 -3.34
C LYS A 237 11.09 -42.12 -4.71
N ARG A 238 12.40 -41.91 -4.75
CA ARG A 238 13.21 -41.80 -5.98
C ARG A 238 14.13 -42.99 -6.20
N ARG A 239 14.09 -44.01 -5.33
CA ARG A 239 14.86 -45.24 -5.54
C ARG A 239 14.39 -45.95 -6.81
N VAL A 240 15.33 -46.28 -7.69
CA VAL A 240 15.10 -47.20 -8.81
C VAL A 240 15.19 -48.61 -8.24
N VAL A 241 14.13 -49.40 -8.46
CA VAL A 241 14.07 -50.83 -8.12
C VAL A 241 14.61 -51.63 -9.29
#